data_AF-A0A8S9XF15-F1
#
_entry.id   AF-A0A8S9XF15-F1
#
_cell.length_a   1.000
_cell.length_b   1.000
_cell.length_c   1.000
_cell.angle_alpha   90.00
_cell.angle_beta   90.00
_cell.angle_gamma   90.00
#
_symmetry.space_group_name_H-M   'P 1'
#
loop_
_entity.id
_entity.type
_entity.pdbx_description
1 polymer ?
#
loop_
_entity_poly.entity_id
_entity_poly.type
_entity_poly.pdbx_seq_one_letter_code
_entity_poly.pdbx_strand_id
1 'polypeptide(L)'
;MDVFRSAVRSVLCYAAPCWGWREHGGAERVQLMFIRRLFRLPRFAPNYILHLETGLNTVSEFTLEALFGYRLRVARLQDSRLPRIVVREVIGKNVSWARHLDHLSTELDVHNHLDSLDCKMIRAQADALLREFKKSKREQF
;
A
#
# COMPACT_ATOMS: atom_id res chain seq x y z
N MET A 1 -4.97 19.60 -3.08
CA MET A 1 -4.95 18.34 -2.30
C MET A 1 -3.69 18.16 -1.45
N ASP A 2 -2.76 19.11 -1.49
CA ASP A 2 -1.45 18.94 -0.85
C ASP A 2 -1.53 18.97 0.68
N VAL A 3 -2.53 19.64 1.25
CA VAL A 3 -2.85 19.57 2.68
C VAL A 3 -3.16 18.14 3.13
N PHE A 4 -3.99 17.40 2.37
CA PHE A 4 -4.25 15.98 2.66
C PHE A 4 -2.96 15.16 2.58
N ARG A 5 -2.18 15.35 1.51
CA ARG A 5 -0.94 14.59 1.28
C ARG A 5 0.13 14.87 2.33
N SER A 6 0.23 16.12 2.77
CA SER A 6 1.27 16.61 3.68
C SER A 6 0.95 16.33 5.15
N ALA A 7 -0.29 16.53 5.58
CA ALA A 7 -0.67 16.39 6.99
C ALA A 7 -1.38 15.06 7.27
N VAL A 8 -2.47 14.79 6.56
CA VAL A 8 -3.32 13.63 6.89
C VAL A 8 -2.65 12.33 6.46
N ARG A 9 -2.18 12.25 5.21
CA ARG A 9 -1.55 11.04 4.67
C ARG A 9 -0.20 10.74 5.32
N SER A 10 0.57 11.75 5.72
CA SER A 10 1.85 11.54 6.40
C SER A 10 1.66 10.93 7.79
N VAL A 11 0.71 11.44 8.56
CA VAL A 11 0.35 10.91 9.89
C VAL A 11 -0.30 9.55 9.74
N LEU A 12 -1.30 9.45 8.84
CA LEU A 12 -2.03 8.21 8.60
C LEU A 12 -1.07 7.10 8.16
N CYS A 13 -0.12 7.36 7.27
CA CYS A 13 0.72 6.33 6.65
C CYS A 13 2.17 6.28 7.20
N TYR A 14 2.46 6.94 8.32
CA TYR A 14 3.83 7.00 8.88
C TYR A 14 4.48 5.62 9.03
N ALA A 15 3.72 4.66 9.57
CA ALA A 15 4.14 3.27 9.76
C ALA A 15 3.44 2.29 8.81
N ALA A 16 2.98 2.77 7.65
CA ALA A 16 2.25 1.96 6.66
C ALA A 16 2.92 0.62 6.29
N PRO A 17 4.26 0.51 6.14
CA PRO A 17 4.88 -0.79 5.87
C PRO A 17 4.66 -1.84 6.98
N CYS A 18 4.40 -1.41 8.21
CA CYS A 18 4.23 -2.30 9.36
C CYS A 18 2.77 -2.75 9.56
N TRP A 19 1.79 -1.88 9.34
CA TRP A 19 0.36 -2.18 9.59
C TRP A 19 -0.58 -1.92 8.40
N GLY A 20 -0.13 -1.16 7.39
CA GLY A 20 -0.94 -0.73 6.25
C GLY A 20 -1.38 -1.83 5.29
N TRP A 21 -0.92 -3.06 5.53
CA TRP A 21 -1.38 -4.28 4.86
C TRP A 21 -2.66 -4.88 5.48
N ARG A 22 -3.06 -4.45 6.69
CA ARG A 22 -4.33 -4.89 7.32
C ARG A 22 -5.50 -4.09 6.75
N GLU A 23 -6.60 -4.80 6.51
CA GLU A 23 -7.84 -4.35 5.86
C GLU A 23 -8.13 -2.85 5.90
N HIS A 24 -8.26 -2.34 4.68
CA HIS A 24 -8.18 -0.95 4.27
C HIS A 24 -9.39 -0.07 4.61
N GLY A 25 -10.44 -0.65 5.21
CA GLY A 25 -11.68 0.06 5.49
C GLY A 25 -11.49 1.29 6.39
N GLY A 26 -10.64 1.19 7.42
CA GLY A 26 -10.41 2.30 8.35
C GLY A 26 -9.65 3.47 7.70
N ALA A 27 -8.55 3.16 7.00
CA ALA A 27 -7.68 4.17 6.41
C ALA A 27 -8.33 4.89 5.22
N GLU A 28 -9.03 4.14 4.36
CA GLU A 28 -9.79 4.72 3.25
C GLU A 28 -10.98 5.56 3.74
N ARG A 29 -11.65 5.16 4.83
CA ARG A 29 -12.70 5.98 5.45
C ARG A 29 -12.18 7.33 5.91
N VAL A 30 -10.96 7.41 6.44
CA VAL A 30 -10.35 8.70 6.83
C VAL A 30 -10.14 9.60 5.61
N GLN A 31 -9.64 9.05 4.51
CA GLN A 31 -9.51 9.81 3.24
C GLN A 31 -10.87 10.33 2.75
N LEU A 32 -11.88 9.46 2.67
CA LEU A 32 -13.22 9.83 2.21
C LEU A 32 -13.88 10.85 3.13
N MET A 33 -13.72 10.69 4.45
CA MET A 33 -14.21 11.63 5.45
C MET A 33 -13.55 13.00 5.32
N PHE A 34 -12.24 13.04 5.09
CA PHE A 34 -11.52 14.29 4.86
C PHE A 34 -12.04 15.01 3.61
N ILE A 35 -12.21 14.29 2.50
CA ILE A 35 -12.71 14.85 1.24
C ILE A 35 -14.14 15.39 1.43
N ARG A 36 -15.03 14.60 2.04
CA ARG A 36 -16.41 15.03 2.31
C ARG A 36 -16.46 16.29 3.16
N ARG A 37 -15.62 16.38 4.20
CA ARG A 37 -15.55 17.57 5.06
C ARG A 37 -15.00 18.77 4.31
N LEU A 38 -13.97 18.58 3.49
CA LEU A 38 -13.36 19.65 2.71
C LEU A 38 -14.36 20.30 1.74
N PHE A 39 -15.16 19.49 1.07
CA PHE A 39 -16.15 19.94 0.09
C PHE A 39 -17.57 20.10 0.65
N ARG A 40 -17.76 19.93 1.97
CA ARG A 40 -19.07 19.97 2.65
C ARG A 40 -20.11 19.03 2.01
N LEU A 41 -19.66 17.87 1.54
CA LEU A 41 -20.51 16.91 0.85
C LEU A 41 -21.38 16.13 1.85
N PRO A 42 -22.60 15.78 1.45
CA PRO A 42 -23.48 14.97 2.28
C PRO A 42 -22.91 13.57 2.50
N ARG A 43 -23.34 12.94 3.61
CA ARG A 43 -22.89 11.58 3.98
C ARG A 43 -23.25 10.52 2.92
N PHE A 44 -24.32 10.75 2.16
CA PHE A 44 -24.80 9.86 1.11
C PHE A 44 -24.10 10.04 -0.25
N ALA A 45 -23.13 10.97 -0.36
CA ALA A 45 -22.34 11.10 -1.58
C ALA A 45 -21.59 9.78 -1.88
N PRO A 46 -21.78 9.18 -3.07
CA PRO A 46 -21.10 7.94 -3.44
C PRO A 46 -19.58 8.07 -3.41
N ASN A 47 -18.89 7.04 -2.89
CA ASN A 47 -17.42 7.06 -2.76
C ASN A 47 -16.72 7.13 -4.12
N TYR A 48 -17.26 6.46 -5.13
CA TYR A 48 -16.64 6.40 -6.46
C TYR A 48 -16.52 7.81 -7.09
N ILE A 49 -17.55 8.65 -6.95
CA ILE A 49 -17.54 10.05 -7.42
C ILE A 49 -16.42 10.82 -6.73
N LEU A 50 -16.22 10.63 -5.41
CA LEU A 50 -15.15 11.31 -4.69
C LEU A 50 -13.78 10.93 -5.23
N HIS A 51 -13.55 9.67 -5.59
CA HIS A 51 -12.29 9.22 -6.17
C HIS A 51 -12.07 9.76 -7.58
N LEU A 52 -13.11 9.76 -8.43
CA LEU A 52 -13.05 10.26 -9.80
C LEU A 52 -12.78 11.77 -9.83
N GLU A 53 -13.54 12.56 -9.06
CA GLU A 53 -13.43 14.02 -9.06
C GLU A 53 -12.12 14.51 -8.43
N THR A 54 -11.62 13.80 -7.41
CA THR A 54 -10.40 14.24 -6.71
C THR A 54 -9.10 13.74 -7.33
N GLY A 55 -9.16 12.73 -8.21
CA GLY A 55 -7.98 12.07 -8.76
C GLY A 55 -7.03 11.52 -7.69
N LEU A 56 -7.54 11.26 -6.47
CA LEU A 56 -6.74 10.75 -5.37
C LEU A 56 -6.70 9.23 -5.40
N ASN A 57 -5.49 8.68 -5.50
CA ASN A 57 -5.23 7.26 -5.28
C ASN A 57 -5.77 6.84 -3.91
N THR A 58 -6.19 5.58 -3.82
CA THR A 58 -6.61 4.99 -2.56
C THR A 58 -5.45 4.95 -1.56
N VAL A 59 -5.76 4.98 -0.25
CA VAL A 59 -4.72 4.80 0.77
C VAL A 59 -4.04 3.45 0.59
N SER A 60 -4.78 2.43 0.20
CA SER A 60 -4.32 1.07 -0.07
C SER A 60 -3.23 1.01 -1.13
N GLU A 61 -3.42 1.70 -2.26
CA GLU A 61 -2.39 1.83 -3.30
C GLU A 61 -1.12 2.49 -2.74
N PHE A 62 -1.28 3.56 -1.97
CA PHE A 62 -0.14 4.26 -1.39
C PHE A 62 0.60 3.41 -0.35
N THR A 63 -0.11 2.66 0.48
CA THR A 63 0.51 1.77 1.48
C THR A 63 1.28 0.63 0.81
N LEU A 64 0.76 0.11 -0.30
CA LEU A 64 1.44 -0.92 -1.09
C LEU A 64 2.72 -0.38 -1.74
N GLU A 65 2.66 0.80 -2.35
CA GLU A 65 3.83 1.48 -2.89
C GLU A 65 4.89 1.78 -1.80
N ALA A 66 4.44 2.24 -0.62
CA ALA A 66 5.31 2.49 0.52
C ALA A 66 5.99 1.21 1.04
N LEU A 67 5.29 0.08 1.02
CA LEU A 67 5.82 -1.23 1.40
C LEU A 67 6.93 -1.68 0.43
N PHE A 68 6.71 -1.56 -0.89
CA PHE A 68 7.76 -1.86 -1.88
C PHE A 68 8.95 -0.90 -1.75
N GLY A 69 8.70 0.40 -1.54
CA GLY A 69 9.76 1.37 -1.24
C GLY A 69 10.55 1.00 0.01
N TYR A 70 9.90 0.49 1.05
CA TYR A 70 10.56 -0.04 2.24
C TYR A 70 11.42 -1.28 1.92
N ARG A 71 10.89 -2.27 1.19
CA ARG A 71 11.64 -3.47 0.76
C ARG A 71 12.89 -3.08 -0.05
N LEU A 72 12.78 -2.14 -0.98
CA LEU A 72 13.92 -1.65 -1.77
C LEU A 72 14.99 -0.95 -0.93
N ARG A 73 14.58 -0.20 0.10
CA ARG A 73 15.54 0.39 1.05
C ARG A 73 16.25 -0.68 1.85
N VAL A 74 15.52 -1.69 2.35
CA VAL A 74 16.07 -2.77 3.16
C VAL A 74 17.03 -3.67 2.36
N ALA A 75 16.72 -3.93 1.09
CA ALA A 75 17.58 -4.70 0.18
C ALA A 75 18.99 -4.09 0.02
N ARG A 76 19.12 -2.77 0.18
CA ARG A 76 20.40 -2.04 0.08
C ARG A 76 21.18 -1.98 1.40
N LEU A 77 20.57 -2.34 2.53
CA LEU A 77 21.23 -2.31 3.83
C LEU A 77 22.17 -3.51 3.99
N GLN A 78 23.21 -3.36 4.81
CA GLN A 78 24.07 -4.48 5.21
C GLN A 78 23.29 -5.54 5.99
N ASP A 79 23.70 -6.81 5.89
CA ASP A 79 23.05 -7.96 6.53
C ASP A 79 22.93 -7.86 8.05
N SER A 80 23.85 -7.14 8.72
CA SER A 80 23.87 -6.93 10.16
C SER A 80 22.83 -5.92 10.66
N ARG A 81 22.16 -5.18 9.77
CA ARG A 81 21.20 -4.15 10.14
C ARG A 81 19.87 -4.77 10.56
N LEU A 82 19.36 -4.36 11.74
CA LEU A 82 18.09 -4.84 12.29
C LEU A 82 16.92 -4.84 11.28
N PRO A 83 16.69 -3.80 10.44
CA PRO A 83 15.60 -3.83 9.47
C PRO A 83 15.70 -5.00 8.47
N ARG A 84 16.93 -5.39 8.09
CA ARG A 84 17.16 -6.50 7.16
C ARG A 84 16.95 -7.85 7.82
N ILE A 85 17.38 -7.98 9.08
CA ILE A 85 17.12 -9.17 9.91
C ILE A 85 15.61 -9.35 10.09
N VAL A 86 14.90 -8.30 10.50
CA VAL A 86 13.44 -8.35 10.71
C VAL A 86 12.70 -8.69 9.42
N VAL A 87 13.08 -8.11 8.28
CA VAL A 87 12.45 -8.43 6.99
C VAL A 87 12.65 -9.91 6.63
N ARG A 88 13.85 -10.46 6.83
CA ARG A 88 14.10 -11.88 6.61
C ARG A 88 13.25 -12.77 7.51
N GLU A 89 13.14 -12.43 8.79
CA GLU A 89 12.28 -13.17 9.73
C GLU A 89 10.80 -13.10 9.34
N VAL A 90 10.33 -11.93 8.90
CA VAL A 90 8.94 -11.73 8.47
C VAL A 90 8.61 -12.53 7.22
N ILE A 91 9.54 -12.57 6.25
CA ILE A 91 9.41 -13.38 5.03
C ILE A 91 9.49 -14.87 5.38
N GLY A 92 10.51 -15.29 6.12
CA GLY A 92 10.74 -16.69 6.47
C GLY A 92 9.62 -17.30 7.31
N LYS A 93 8.95 -16.50 8.15
CA LYS A 93 7.78 -16.96 8.94
C LYS A 93 6.43 -16.73 8.23
N ASN A 94 6.44 -16.12 7.05
CA ASN A 94 5.25 -15.71 6.31
C ASN A 94 4.18 -15.02 7.20
N VAL A 95 4.58 -13.92 7.87
CA VAL A 95 3.74 -13.16 8.79
C VAL A 95 3.49 -11.74 8.30
N SER A 96 2.45 -11.10 8.83
CA SER A 96 2.13 -9.69 8.56
C SER A 96 1.98 -9.36 7.06
N TRP A 97 2.73 -8.37 6.56
CA TRP A 97 2.70 -7.96 5.16
C TRP A 97 3.20 -9.03 4.19
N ALA A 98 4.07 -9.96 4.63
CA ALA A 98 4.56 -11.03 3.75
C ALA A 98 3.40 -11.96 3.35
N ARG A 99 2.60 -12.36 4.33
CA ARG A 99 1.38 -13.15 4.10
C ARG A 99 0.37 -12.43 3.23
N HIS A 100 0.19 -11.13 3.48
CA HIS A 100 -0.73 -10.34 2.69
C HIS A 100 -0.27 -10.22 1.22
N LEU A 101 1.01 -10.00 0.97
CA LEU A 101 1.55 -10.02 -0.39
C LEU A 101 1.43 -11.39 -1.04
N ASP A 102 1.55 -12.47 -0.26
CA ASP A 102 1.33 -13.82 -0.73
C ASP A 102 -0.11 -14.01 -1.23
N HIS A 103 -1.09 -13.70 -0.39
CA HIS A 103 -2.51 -13.73 -0.77
C HIS A 103 -2.83 -12.81 -1.97
N LEU A 104 -2.37 -11.56 -1.96
CA LEU A 104 -2.61 -10.62 -3.06
C LEU A 104 -2.02 -11.11 -4.38
N SER A 105 -0.86 -11.77 -4.33
CA SER A 105 -0.24 -12.32 -5.54
C SER A 105 -1.02 -13.49 -6.12
N THR A 106 -1.61 -14.33 -5.27
CA THR A 106 -2.46 -15.43 -5.69
C THR A 106 -3.78 -14.91 -6.25
N GLU A 107 -4.34 -13.86 -5.65
CA GLU A 107 -5.57 -13.21 -6.12
C GLU A 107 -5.39 -12.54 -7.49
N LEU A 108 -4.22 -11.91 -7.72
CA LEU A 108 -3.91 -11.17 -8.95
C LEU A 108 -3.12 -11.99 -9.99
N ASP A 109 -2.86 -13.27 -9.73
CA ASP A 109 -2.06 -14.19 -10.57
C ASP A 109 -0.68 -13.61 -10.95
N VAL A 110 0.00 -12.97 -10.00
CA VAL A 110 1.34 -12.40 -10.19
C VAL A 110 2.38 -13.26 -9.47
N HIS A 111 3.47 -13.62 -10.15
CA HIS A 111 4.55 -14.38 -9.52
C HIS A 111 5.23 -13.59 -8.38
N ASN A 112 5.27 -14.24 -7.21
CA ASN A 112 5.88 -13.70 -6.02
C ASN A 112 7.35 -14.10 -5.89
N HIS A 113 8.19 -13.10 -5.66
CA HIS A 113 9.60 -13.27 -5.33
C HIS A 113 9.87 -12.67 -3.95
N LEU A 114 9.20 -13.22 -2.92
CA LEU A 114 9.37 -12.75 -1.54
C LEU A 114 10.74 -13.12 -0.98
N ASP A 115 11.27 -14.27 -1.38
CA ASP A 115 12.55 -14.81 -0.87
C ASP A 115 13.79 -14.07 -1.39
N SER A 116 13.67 -13.40 -2.54
CA SER A 116 14.78 -12.64 -3.10
C SER A 116 14.78 -11.20 -2.57
N LEU A 117 15.92 -10.79 -2.02
CA LEU A 117 16.21 -9.38 -1.70
C LEU A 117 16.90 -8.65 -2.85
N ASP A 118 16.74 -9.14 -4.09
CA ASP A 118 17.30 -8.48 -5.27
C ASP A 118 16.45 -7.26 -5.65
N CYS A 119 17.10 -6.10 -5.75
CA CYS A 119 16.48 -4.84 -6.11
C CYS A 119 15.78 -4.89 -7.47
N LYS A 120 16.31 -5.64 -8.45
CA LYS A 120 15.69 -5.76 -9.78
C LYS A 120 14.38 -6.53 -9.71
N MET A 121 14.39 -7.66 -9.02
CA MET A 121 13.21 -8.51 -8.85
C MET A 121 12.12 -7.79 -8.04
N ILE A 122 12.49 -7.11 -6.95
CA ILE A 122 11.53 -6.35 -6.14
C ILE A 122 10.87 -5.24 -6.96
N ARG A 123 11.61 -4.54 -7.82
CA ARG A 123 11.03 -3.51 -8.71
C ARG A 123 10.06 -4.11 -9.72
N ALA A 124 10.47 -5.18 -10.40
CA ALA A 124 9.61 -5.85 -11.37
C ALA A 124 8.30 -6.35 -10.72
N GLN A 125 8.39 -6.94 -9.53
CA GLN A 125 7.24 -7.37 -8.74
C GLN A 125 6.35 -6.18 -8.33
N ALA A 126 6.96 -5.09 -7.86
CA ALA A 126 6.23 -3.88 -7.48
C ALA A 126 5.44 -3.30 -8.65
N ASP A 127 6.07 -3.17 -9.82
CA ASP A 127 5.45 -2.62 -11.01
C ASP A 127 4.33 -3.52 -11.54
N ALA A 128 4.48 -4.85 -11.48
CA ALA A 128 3.44 -5.80 -11.86
C ALA A 128 2.23 -5.74 -10.90
N LEU A 129 2.47 -5.88 -9.59
CA LEU A 129 1.40 -5.87 -8.59
C LEU A 129 0.68 -4.52 -8.51
N LEU A 130 1.39 -3.40 -8.58
CA LEU A 130 0.74 -2.08 -8.55
C LEU A 130 -0.12 -1.82 -9.79
N ARG A 131 0.23 -2.39 -10.96
CA ARG A 131 -0.58 -2.28 -12.18
C ARG A 131 -1.88 -3.08 -12.05
N GLU A 132 -1.78 -4.34 -11.67
CA GLU A 132 -2.96 -5.20 -11.53
C GLU A 132 -3.85 -4.76 -10.36
N PHE A 133 -3.26 -4.32 -9.24
CA PHE A 133 -4.02 -3.78 -8.12
C PHE A 133 -4.82 -2.52 -8.50
N LYS A 134 -4.23 -1.62 -9.28
CA LYS A 134 -4.92 -0.43 -9.80
C LYS A 134 -6.05 -0.81 -10.77
N LYS A 135 -5.85 -1.84 -11.58
CA LYS A 135 -6.87 -2.33 -12.52
C LYS A 135 -8.06 -2.94 -11.77
N SER A 136 -7.80 -3.88 -10.85
CA SER A 136 -8.82 -4.49 -10.00
C SER A 136 -9.61 -3.46 -9.21
N LYS A 137 -8.94 -2.44 -8.64
CA LYS A 137 -9.63 -1.37 -7.92
C LYS A 137 -10.51 -0.50 -8.81
N ARG A 138 -10.10 -0.22 -10.04
CA ARG A 138 -10.92 0.53 -11.01
C ARG A 138 -12.15 -0.25 -11.46
N GLU A 139 -12.07 -1.57 -11.53
CA GLU A 139 -13.21 -2.44 -11.89
C GLU A 139 -14.23 -2.58 -10.75
N GLN A 140 -13.85 -2.27 -9.51
CA GLN A 140 -14.74 -2.26 -8.33
C GLN A 140 -15.55 -0.96 -8.16
N PHE A 141 -15.27 0.09 -8.96
CA PHE A 141 -15.93 1.40 -8.91
C PHE A 141 -16.75 1.67 -10.17
#